data_AF-A0A9D8F6I1-F1
#
_entry.id   AF-A0A9D8F6I1-F1
#
_cell.length_a   1.000
_cell.length_b   1.000
_cell.length_c   1.000
_cell.angle_alpha   90.00
_cell.angle_beta   90.00
_cell.angle_gamma   90.00
#
_symmetry.space_group_name_H-M   'P 1'
#
loop_
_entity.id
_entity.type
_entity.pdbx_description
1 polymer ?
#
loop_
_entity_poly.entity_id
_entity_poly.type
_entity_poly.pdbx_seq_one_letter_code
_entity_poly.pdbx_strand_id
1 'polypeptide(L)'
;MRPHSPHRRHATASKRCSGFTLIELLVVIAIIAILAGMLLPALSKSKTKAQGIMCMNNNRQLMLAWRMYAEDQSDQVVHGYGNRHGWVGTSSLDLSGSNPSNWDVTRDLHKSPLWPYCGNAAGIWRCPADLARVKPSSGPFQGQTVPRVRSLAMNNFVGGNGELPWLPGPSQDGWPAGVWKVFRKLSDMNEPGPSKTWVLLDEREDSINDGFWVTQMSGFPNAAQTQIVDFPASYHNGAAGFSFADGHAEIHKWLDARTIPKLRRGQMLALGVSTPNNKDVVWLQERATSRVSGR
;
A
#
# COMPACT_ATOMS: atom_id res chain seq x y z
N MET A 1 -25.66 -51.54 87.17
CA MET A 1 -26.14 -52.11 85.90
C MET A 1 -26.87 -51.04 85.09
N ARG A 2 -26.25 -50.55 84.01
CA ARG A 2 -26.89 -49.77 82.93
C ARG A 2 -26.15 -50.11 81.62
N PRO A 3 -26.83 -50.44 80.52
CA PRO A 3 -26.18 -50.81 79.27
C PRO A 3 -25.87 -49.55 78.45
N HIS A 4 -24.64 -49.39 77.95
CA HIS A 4 -24.30 -48.37 76.96
C HIS A 4 -24.33 -48.97 75.55
N SER A 5 -25.15 -48.33 74.71
CA SER A 5 -25.48 -48.68 73.32
C SER A 5 -24.28 -48.62 72.35
N PRO A 6 -24.31 -49.36 71.23
CA PRO A 6 -23.24 -49.32 70.24
C PRO A 6 -23.32 -48.08 69.34
N HIS A 7 -22.19 -47.41 69.14
CA HIS A 7 -22.05 -46.29 68.20
C HIS A 7 -22.16 -46.79 66.74
N ARG A 8 -23.18 -46.33 66.00
CA ARG A 8 -23.29 -46.46 64.54
C ARG A 8 -22.25 -45.56 63.87
N ARG A 9 -21.33 -46.15 63.10
CA ARG A 9 -20.44 -45.42 62.19
C ARG A 9 -21.21 -45.05 60.91
N HIS A 10 -21.40 -43.75 60.68
CA HIS A 10 -21.88 -43.24 59.39
C HIS A 10 -20.72 -43.25 58.39
N ALA A 11 -20.78 -44.12 57.39
CA ALA A 11 -19.89 -44.08 56.24
C ALA A 11 -20.26 -42.87 55.36
N THR A 12 -19.37 -41.87 55.31
CA THR A 12 -19.46 -40.75 54.36
C THR A 12 -19.08 -41.24 52.97
N ALA A 13 -20.05 -41.31 52.05
CA ALA A 13 -19.81 -41.62 50.65
C ALA A 13 -19.02 -40.47 50.00
N SER A 14 -17.73 -40.69 49.74
CA SER A 14 -16.92 -39.82 48.89
C SER A 14 -17.50 -39.85 47.47
N LYS A 15 -18.09 -38.74 47.01
CA LYS A 15 -18.42 -38.55 45.60
C LYS A 15 -17.11 -38.54 44.83
N ARG A 16 -16.79 -39.64 44.15
CA ARG A 16 -15.71 -39.67 43.16
C ARG A 16 -16.05 -38.66 42.06
N CYS A 17 -15.37 -37.52 42.02
CA CYS A 17 -15.33 -36.70 40.81
C CYS A 17 -14.67 -37.54 39.72
N SER A 18 -15.42 -37.89 38.68
CA SER A 18 -14.85 -38.44 37.45
C SER A 18 -13.93 -37.38 36.85
N GLY A 19 -12.62 -37.65 36.84
CA GLY A 19 -11.67 -36.83 36.10
C GLY A 19 -11.83 -37.06 34.59
N PHE A 20 -11.46 -36.06 33.80
CA PHE A 20 -11.41 -36.16 32.35
C PHE A 20 -10.45 -37.29 31.94
N THR A 21 -10.92 -38.22 31.10
CA THR A 21 -10.08 -39.28 30.55
C THR A 21 -9.19 -38.72 29.43
N LEU A 22 -8.06 -39.39 29.20
CA LEU A 22 -7.14 -39.05 28.10
C LEU A 22 -7.85 -39.07 26.73
N ILE A 23 -8.80 -40.00 26.55
CA ILE A 23 -9.57 -40.15 25.31
C ILE A 23 -10.52 -38.96 25.12
N GLU A 24 -11.25 -38.56 26.16
CA GLU A 24 -12.15 -37.39 26.09
C GLU A 24 -11.38 -36.12 25.74
N LEU A 25 -10.19 -35.92 26.33
CA LEU A 25 -9.35 -34.77 26.00
C LEU A 25 -8.89 -34.82 24.53
N LEU A 26 -8.49 -35.99 24.04
CA LEU A 26 -8.02 -36.18 22.67
C LEU A 26 -9.12 -35.92 21.63
N VAL A 27 -10.34 -36.38 21.89
CA VAL A 27 -11.49 -36.12 21.01
C VAL A 27 -11.81 -34.62 20.97
N VAL A 28 -11.76 -33.92 22.10
CA VAL A 28 -12.03 -32.47 22.16
C VAL A 28 -10.99 -31.68 21.37
N ILE A 29 -9.70 -31.95 21.55
CA ILE A 29 -8.66 -31.26 20.77
C ILE A 29 -8.76 -31.58 19.28
N ALA A 30 -9.16 -32.80 18.91
CA ALA A 30 -9.37 -33.19 17.51
C ALA A 30 -10.52 -32.41 16.88
N ILE A 31 -11.66 -32.26 17.57
CA ILE A 31 -12.80 -31.47 17.09
C ILE A 31 -12.40 -29.99 16.95
N ILE A 32 -11.71 -29.42 17.94
CA ILE A 32 -11.22 -28.04 17.88
C ILE A 32 -10.27 -27.85 16.69
N ALA A 33 -9.37 -28.80 16.44
CA ALA A 33 -8.43 -28.75 15.32
C ALA A 33 -9.14 -28.77 13.96
N ILE A 34 -10.17 -29.61 13.79
CA ILE A 34 -10.97 -29.66 12.55
C ILE A 34 -11.72 -28.35 12.33
N LEU A 35 -12.39 -27.85 13.38
CA LEU A 35 -13.15 -26.59 13.30
C LEU A 35 -12.21 -25.41 13.00
N ALA A 36 -11.07 -25.32 13.68
CA ALA A 36 -10.06 -24.30 13.41
C ALA A 36 -9.52 -24.41 11.98
N GLY A 37 -9.26 -25.63 11.49
CA GLY A 37 -8.79 -25.89 10.13
C GLY A 37 -9.73 -25.35 9.05
N MET A 38 -11.06 -25.39 9.28
CA MET A 38 -12.05 -24.83 8.36
C MET A 38 -12.24 -23.31 8.53
N LEU A 39 -12.04 -22.77 9.73
CA LEU A 39 -12.21 -21.34 10.02
C LEU A 39 -11.02 -20.49 9.56
N LEU A 40 -9.79 -21.01 9.61
CA LEU A 40 -8.57 -20.26 9.25
C LEU A 40 -8.58 -19.73 7.79
N PRO A 41 -8.97 -20.51 6.76
CA PRO A 41 -9.05 -20.01 5.39
C PRO A 41 -10.12 -18.91 5.24
N ALA A 42 -11.27 -19.05 5.91
CA ALA A 42 -12.34 -18.06 5.87
C ALA A 42 -11.93 -16.76 6.55
N LEU A 43 -11.30 -16.85 7.74
CA LEU A 43 -10.80 -15.70 8.49
C LEU A 43 -9.72 -14.96 7.72
N SER A 44 -8.76 -15.68 7.12
CA SER A 44 -7.70 -15.08 6.30
C SER A 44 -8.27 -14.28 5.13
N LYS A 45 -9.23 -14.85 4.38
CA LYS A 45 -9.91 -14.14 3.27
C LYS A 45 -10.69 -12.92 3.77
N SER A 46 -11.39 -13.03 4.90
CA SER A 46 -12.16 -11.92 5.48
C SER A 46 -11.25 -10.77 5.92
N LYS A 47 -10.10 -11.07 6.54
CA LYS A 47 -9.11 -10.08 6.97
C LYS A 47 -8.53 -9.31 5.78
N THR A 48 -8.14 -10.01 4.72
CA THR A 48 -7.61 -9.35 3.50
C THR A 48 -8.65 -8.44 2.86
N LYS A 49 -9.93 -8.85 2.82
CA LYS A 49 -11.02 -8.00 2.33
C LYS A 49 -11.22 -6.76 3.20
N ALA A 50 -11.23 -6.91 4.53
CA ALA A 50 -11.35 -5.78 5.45
C ALA A 50 -10.18 -4.80 5.28
N GLN A 51 -8.95 -5.28 5.14
CA GLN A 51 -7.79 -4.45 4.84
C GLN A 51 -7.92 -3.73 3.49
N GLY A 52 -8.46 -4.39 2.46
CA GLY A 52 -8.75 -3.76 1.17
C GLY A 52 -9.77 -2.62 1.27
N ILE A 53 -10.83 -2.79 2.07
CA ILE A 53 -11.83 -1.74 2.33
C ILE A 53 -11.18 -0.55 3.04
N MET A 54 -10.34 -0.80 4.05
CA MET A 54 -9.62 0.26 4.76
C MET A 54 -8.62 0.97 3.84
N CYS A 55 -7.90 0.24 2.97
CA CYS A 55 -7.02 0.84 1.96
C CYS A 55 -7.80 1.78 1.02
N MET A 56 -8.93 1.34 0.45
CA MET A 56 -9.76 2.19 -0.39
C MET A 56 -10.27 3.44 0.35
N ASN A 57 -10.61 3.32 1.65
CA ASN A 57 -11.03 4.46 2.45
C ASN A 57 -9.88 5.46 2.72
N ASN A 58 -8.66 4.97 2.96
CA ASN A 58 -7.47 5.82 3.07
C ASN A 58 -7.20 6.55 1.76
N ASN A 59 -7.24 5.83 0.64
CA ASN A 59 -7.07 6.38 -0.70
C ASN A 59 -8.10 7.46 -1.03
N ARG A 60 -9.38 7.24 -0.71
CA ARG A 60 -10.43 8.27 -0.90
C ARG A 60 -10.18 9.52 -0.08
N GLN A 61 -9.74 9.39 1.17
CA GLN A 61 -9.40 10.55 2.01
C GLN A 61 -8.21 11.33 1.43
N LEU A 62 -7.17 10.63 0.96
CA LEU A 62 -6.01 11.27 0.36
C LEU A 62 -6.34 11.91 -1.00
N MET A 63 -7.23 11.30 -1.80
CA MET A 63 -7.70 11.91 -3.05
C MET A 63 -8.61 13.11 -2.82
N LEU A 64 -9.42 13.10 -1.75
CA LEU A 64 -10.15 14.29 -1.34
C LEU A 64 -9.17 15.43 -1.04
N ALA A 65 -8.10 15.16 -0.27
CA ALA A 65 -7.05 16.13 0.01
C ALA A 65 -6.36 16.64 -1.26
N TRP A 66 -6.03 15.74 -2.20
CA TRP A 66 -5.42 16.09 -3.48
C TRP A 66 -6.30 17.00 -4.35
N ARG A 67 -7.62 16.75 -4.40
CA ARG A 67 -8.55 17.62 -5.15
C ARG A 67 -8.77 18.96 -4.47
N MET A 68 -8.96 18.99 -3.15
CA MET A 68 -9.12 20.23 -2.40
C MET A 68 -7.90 21.15 -2.60
N TYR A 69 -6.69 20.58 -2.57
CA TYR A 69 -5.47 21.30 -2.94
C TYR A 69 -5.56 21.90 -4.35
N ALA A 70 -5.96 21.12 -5.34
CA ALA A 70 -6.01 21.58 -6.72
C ALA A 70 -7.06 22.69 -6.93
N GLU A 71 -8.22 22.57 -6.29
CA GLU A 71 -9.27 23.58 -6.27
C GLU A 71 -8.75 24.91 -5.67
N ASP A 72 -8.04 24.85 -4.55
CA ASP A 72 -7.42 26.01 -3.90
C ASP A 72 -6.23 26.59 -4.69
N GLN A 73 -5.59 25.80 -5.55
CA GLN A 73 -4.46 26.23 -6.41
C GLN A 73 -4.87 26.58 -7.84
N SER A 74 -6.11 27.04 -8.04
CA SER A 74 -6.62 27.45 -9.36
C SER A 74 -6.52 26.33 -10.39
N ASP A 75 -7.03 25.17 -10.02
CA ASP A 75 -7.07 23.92 -10.80
C ASP A 75 -5.72 23.21 -10.95
N GLN A 76 -4.63 23.70 -10.33
CA GLN A 76 -3.30 23.09 -10.44
C GLN A 76 -3.11 21.93 -9.47
N VAL A 77 -2.78 20.75 -9.99
CA VAL A 77 -2.48 19.59 -9.15
C VAL A 77 -1.10 19.73 -8.51
N VAL A 78 -0.92 19.11 -7.34
CA VAL A 78 0.40 19.05 -6.68
C VAL A 78 1.42 18.35 -7.59
N HIS A 79 2.68 18.75 -7.53
CA HIS A 79 3.72 18.06 -8.30
C HIS A 79 3.92 16.63 -7.80
N GLY A 80 4.12 15.68 -8.72
CA GLY A 80 4.39 14.29 -8.37
C GLY A 80 5.79 14.10 -7.77
N TYR A 81 6.75 14.94 -8.15
CA TYR A 81 8.08 14.99 -7.54
C TYR A 81 8.59 16.43 -7.51
N GLY A 82 9.55 16.74 -6.65
CA GLY A 82 10.16 18.06 -6.53
C GLY A 82 10.23 18.54 -5.09
N ASN A 83 11.08 19.53 -4.79
CA ASN A 83 11.48 19.89 -3.42
C ASN A 83 10.30 20.29 -2.49
N ARG A 84 9.93 21.59 -2.46
CA ARG A 84 8.86 22.07 -1.56
C ARG A 84 7.46 21.84 -2.15
N HIS A 85 7.37 21.67 -3.46
CA HIS A 85 6.09 21.65 -4.18
C HIS A 85 5.64 20.23 -4.58
N GLY A 86 6.48 19.21 -4.33
CA GLY A 86 6.12 17.81 -4.53
C GLY A 86 5.22 17.28 -3.42
N TRP A 87 4.31 16.36 -3.76
CA TRP A 87 3.35 15.80 -2.79
C TRP A 87 4.00 15.09 -1.60
N VAL A 88 5.22 14.55 -1.76
CA VAL A 88 6.08 14.09 -0.66
C VAL A 88 7.50 14.66 -0.78
N GLY A 89 7.62 15.82 -1.42
CA GLY A 89 8.90 16.46 -1.66
C GLY A 89 9.89 15.59 -2.45
N THR A 90 11.15 15.58 -2.02
CA THR A 90 12.21 14.66 -2.46
C THR A 90 12.40 13.50 -1.46
N SER A 91 11.32 13.04 -0.82
CA SER A 91 11.36 11.89 0.10
C SER A 91 12.02 10.70 -0.59
N SER A 92 12.98 10.07 0.10
CA SER A 92 13.58 8.82 -0.36
C SER A 92 13.38 7.75 0.70
N LEU A 93 12.74 6.66 0.32
CA LEU A 93 12.49 5.50 1.17
C LEU A 93 13.45 4.37 0.83
N ASP A 94 13.84 3.65 1.87
CA ASP A 94 14.65 2.43 1.77
C ASP A 94 14.28 1.49 2.94
N LEU A 95 15.16 0.54 3.29
CA LEU A 95 14.94 -0.36 4.43
C LEU A 95 15.87 -0.05 5.62
N SER A 96 16.55 1.09 5.60
CA SER A 96 17.49 1.52 6.63
C SER A 96 16.79 2.24 7.77
N GLY A 97 17.10 1.82 9.00
CA GLY A 97 16.74 2.55 10.21
C GLY A 97 17.47 3.89 10.37
N SER A 98 18.57 4.11 9.64
CA SER A 98 19.30 5.38 9.69
C SER A 98 18.66 6.47 8.85
N ASN A 99 17.75 6.12 7.93
CA ASN A 99 17.04 7.06 7.09
C ASN A 99 15.72 7.48 7.78
N PRO A 100 15.60 8.73 8.27
CA PRO A 100 14.39 9.22 8.94
C PRO A 100 13.17 9.28 8.04
N SER A 101 13.32 9.42 6.72
CA SER A 101 12.19 9.41 5.78
C SER A 101 11.39 8.11 5.86
N ASN A 102 11.97 7.01 6.35
CA ASN A 102 11.24 5.78 6.57
C ASN A 102 10.27 5.81 7.75
N TRP A 103 10.53 6.58 8.81
CA TRP A 103 9.81 6.42 10.08
C TRP A 103 9.35 7.72 10.73
N ASP A 104 9.91 8.85 10.34
CA ASP A 104 9.56 10.17 10.87
C ASP A 104 8.58 10.88 9.94
N VAL A 105 7.30 10.91 10.33
CA VAL A 105 6.25 11.61 9.58
C VAL A 105 6.51 13.12 9.43
N THR A 106 7.28 13.71 10.35
CA THR A 106 7.60 15.15 10.32
C THR A 106 8.66 15.47 9.27
N ARG A 107 9.42 14.46 8.82
CA ARG A 107 10.51 14.60 7.87
C ARG A 107 10.01 15.06 6.50
N ASP A 108 9.00 14.35 5.98
CA ASP A 108 8.48 14.51 4.62
C ASP A 108 6.97 14.77 4.60
N LEU A 109 6.16 13.91 5.24
CA LEU A 109 4.69 13.96 5.14
C LEU A 109 4.12 15.27 5.68
N HIS A 110 4.58 15.76 6.85
CA HIS A 110 4.12 17.05 7.40
C HIS A 110 4.47 18.26 6.54
N LYS A 111 5.45 18.12 5.64
CA LYS A 111 5.87 19.19 4.72
C LYS A 111 5.13 19.10 3.38
N SER A 112 4.36 18.05 3.16
CA SER A 112 3.54 17.89 1.97
C SER A 112 2.57 19.06 1.80
N PRO A 113 2.40 19.59 0.58
CA PRO A 113 1.31 20.51 0.26
C PRO A 113 -0.09 19.93 0.54
N LEU A 114 -0.23 18.59 0.57
CA LEU A 114 -1.49 17.92 0.86
C LEU A 114 -1.76 17.77 2.36
N TRP A 115 -0.73 17.87 3.21
CA TRP A 115 -0.86 17.60 4.66
C TRP A 115 -1.98 18.40 5.36
N PRO A 116 -2.16 19.71 5.12
CA PRO A 116 -3.23 20.49 5.73
C PRO A 116 -4.63 19.96 5.39
N TYR A 117 -4.79 19.37 4.22
CA TYR A 117 -6.05 18.83 3.70
C TYR A 117 -6.33 17.40 4.21
N CYS A 118 -5.33 16.73 4.78
CA CYS A 118 -5.42 15.37 5.30
C CYS A 118 -5.90 15.29 6.76
N GLY A 119 -6.22 16.41 7.42
CA GLY A 119 -6.69 16.43 8.81
C GLY A 119 -5.68 15.86 9.82
N ASN A 120 -4.37 15.99 9.55
CA ASN A 120 -3.26 15.41 10.33
C ASN A 120 -3.26 13.87 10.40
N ALA A 121 -3.94 13.18 9.48
CA ALA A 121 -4.05 11.72 9.49
C ALA A 121 -2.87 11.05 8.76
N ALA A 122 -1.73 10.85 9.43
CA ALA A 122 -0.58 10.14 8.83
C ALA A 122 -0.93 8.72 8.33
N GLY A 123 -1.90 8.05 8.96
CA GLY A 123 -2.32 6.70 8.62
C GLY A 123 -2.89 6.52 7.21
N ILE A 124 -3.32 7.59 6.53
CA ILE A 124 -3.90 7.51 5.18
C ILE A 124 -2.84 7.41 4.08
N TRP A 125 -1.57 7.67 4.39
CA TRP A 125 -0.45 7.63 3.44
C TRP A 125 0.10 6.22 3.21
N ARG A 126 -0.49 5.22 3.87
CA ARG A 126 -0.02 3.84 3.86
C ARG A 126 -1.20 2.87 3.81
N CYS A 127 -1.00 1.80 3.05
CA CYS A 127 -1.90 0.66 3.04
C CYS A 127 -1.87 -0.07 4.39
N PRO A 128 -3.02 -0.36 5.01
CA PRO A 128 -3.10 -1.15 6.24
C PRO A 128 -2.60 -2.60 6.11
N ALA A 129 -2.43 -3.09 4.88
CA ALA A 129 -1.86 -4.40 4.59
C ALA A 129 -0.36 -4.36 4.29
N ASP A 130 0.25 -3.16 4.19
CA ASP A 130 1.70 -3.04 4.15
C ASP A 130 2.29 -3.48 5.50
N LEU A 131 3.29 -4.37 5.44
CA LEU A 131 4.00 -4.90 6.61
C LEU A 131 5.43 -4.41 6.72
N ALA A 132 5.85 -3.44 5.88
CA ALA A 132 7.17 -2.83 5.93
C ALA A 132 7.42 -2.18 7.28
N ARG A 133 8.58 -2.50 7.87
CA ARG A 133 9.03 -1.95 9.14
C ARG A 133 10.52 -1.66 9.10
N VAL A 134 10.92 -0.63 9.82
CA VAL A 134 12.33 -0.28 10.05
C VAL A 134 12.60 -0.21 11.55
N LYS A 135 13.89 -0.27 11.91
CA LYS A 135 14.35 -0.11 13.30
C LYS A 135 15.23 1.12 13.40
N PRO A 136 14.69 2.29 13.79
CA PRO A 136 15.43 3.55 13.78
C PRO A 136 16.71 3.47 14.60
N SER A 137 17.80 4.04 14.07
CA SER A 137 19.08 4.12 14.77
C SER A 137 19.22 5.38 15.62
N SER A 138 18.27 6.31 15.52
CA SER A 138 18.23 7.58 16.24
C SER A 138 16.78 8.06 16.43
N GLY A 139 16.61 9.17 17.16
CA GLY A 139 15.31 9.80 17.37
C GLY A 139 14.41 9.10 18.40
N PRO A 140 13.14 9.51 18.51
CA PRO A 140 12.24 9.06 19.58
C PRO A 140 11.90 7.57 19.53
N PHE A 141 12.08 6.93 18.37
CA PHE A 141 11.81 5.50 18.15
C PHE A 141 13.09 4.67 18.08
N GLN A 142 14.24 5.21 18.53
CA GLN A 142 15.52 4.51 18.49
C GLN A 142 15.41 3.12 19.11
N GLY A 143 15.85 2.11 18.36
CA GLY A 143 15.83 0.72 18.80
C GLY A 143 14.46 0.03 18.76
N GLN A 144 13.37 0.74 18.43
CA GLN A 144 12.03 0.17 18.30
C GLN A 144 11.75 -0.23 16.85
N THR A 145 10.98 -1.29 16.63
CA THR A 145 10.54 -1.65 15.27
C THR A 145 9.24 -0.93 14.95
N VAL A 146 9.28 0.06 14.05
CA VAL A 146 8.13 0.90 13.67
C VAL A 146 7.74 0.67 12.21
N PRO A 147 6.46 0.85 11.84
CA PRO A 147 6.03 0.80 10.45
C PRO A 147 6.71 1.89 9.61
N ARG A 148 6.88 1.64 8.32
CA ARG A 148 7.27 2.71 7.39
C ARG A 148 6.15 3.76 7.27
N VAL A 149 6.49 5.02 7.00
CA VAL A 149 5.51 6.13 6.97
C VAL A 149 4.55 6.08 5.78
N ARG A 150 4.94 5.46 4.66
CA ARG A 150 4.19 5.47 3.40
C ARG A 150 4.37 4.18 2.60
N SER A 151 3.34 3.86 1.80
CA SER A 151 3.38 2.82 0.77
C SER A 151 2.81 3.25 -0.57
N LEU A 152 2.35 4.50 -0.72
CA LEU A 152 1.71 5.00 -1.94
C LEU A 152 2.72 5.74 -2.81
N ALA A 153 2.65 5.64 -4.13
CA ALA A 153 3.42 6.46 -5.07
C ALA A 153 2.48 7.16 -6.08
N MET A 154 2.90 8.32 -6.58
CA MET A 154 2.12 9.11 -7.54
C MET A 154 2.56 8.83 -8.97
N ASN A 155 1.60 8.68 -9.87
CA ASN A 155 1.82 8.58 -11.30
C ASN A 155 2.75 9.69 -11.81
N ASN A 156 3.80 9.33 -12.53
CA ASN A 156 4.78 10.27 -13.08
C ASN A 156 4.17 11.33 -14.02
N PHE A 157 3.01 11.05 -14.61
CA PHE A 157 2.30 12.00 -15.46
C PHE A 157 1.36 12.95 -14.70
N VAL A 158 1.19 12.78 -13.38
CA VAL A 158 0.38 13.70 -12.55
C VAL A 158 1.29 14.68 -11.83
N GLY A 159 1.09 15.97 -12.10
CA GLY A 159 1.89 17.07 -11.53
C GLY A 159 3.31 17.19 -12.08
N GLY A 160 3.84 16.11 -12.65
CA GLY A 160 5.19 16.04 -13.22
C GLY A 160 6.29 16.22 -12.18
N ASN A 161 7.50 16.44 -12.68
CA ASN A 161 8.67 16.75 -11.86
C ASN A 161 8.79 18.27 -11.70
N GLY A 162 8.44 18.80 -10.54
CA GLY A 162 8.52 20.22 -10.21
C GLY A 162 9.97 20.70 -10.12
N GLU A 163 10.36 21.61 -11.02
CA GLU A 163 11.60 22.41 -11.05
C GLU A 163 12.82 21.79 -10.35
N LEU A 164 13.48 20.80 -10.98
CA LEU A 164 14.82 20.37 -10.56
C LEU A 164 15.89 20.91 -11.53
N PRO A 165 16.87 21.70 -11.03
CA PRO A 165 17.88 22.35 -11.87
C PRO A 165 18.91 21.39 -12.52
N TRP A 166 19.04 20.14 -12.06
CA TRP A 166 19.99 19.14 -12.58
C TRP A 166 19.42 18.17 -13.64
N LEU A 167 18.15 18.35 -14.04
CA LEU A 167 17.54 17.62 -15.14
C LEU A 167 17.22 18.62 -16.28
N PRO A 168 18.19 18.99 -17.13
CA PRO A 168 17.96 19.97 -18.17
C PRO A 168 17.15 19.36 -19.33
N GLY A 169 16.11 20.08 -19.76
CA GLY A 169 15.50 19.91 -21.08
C GLY A 169 14.11 19.28 -21.11
N PRO A 170 13.52 19.14 -22.31
CA PRO A 170 12.14 18.66 -22.55
C PRO A 170 11.92 17.18 -22.17
N SER A 171 12.83 16.59 -21.39
CA SER A 171 12.75 15.31 -20.67
C SER A 171 11.91 15.37 -19.38
N GLN A 172 11.30 16.54 -19.08
CA GLN A 172 10.60 16.85 -17.83
C GLN A 172 9.09 16.56 -17.80
N ASP A 173 8.51 16.02 -18.89
CA ASP A 173 7.07 15.75 -19.00
C ASP A 173 6.74 14.25 -19.03
N GLY A 174 7.19 13.53 -18.01
CA GLY A 174 7.04 12.08 -17.91
C GLY A 174 7.99 11.32 -18.84
N TRP A 175 7.98 9.98 -18.76
CA TRP A 175 8.99 9.15 -19.41
C TRP A 175 8.36 8.19 -20.44
N PRO A 176 8.64 8.34 -21.76
CA PRO A 176 9.51 9.32 -22.42
C PRO A 176 8.79 10.67 -22.64
N ALA A 177 9.56 11.75 -22.61
CA ALA A 177 8.99 13.09 -22.55
C ALA A 177 8.57 13.66 -23.90
N GLY A 178 7.66 14.63 -23.87
CA GLY A 178 7.21 15.40 -25.04
C GLY A 178 6.28 14.66 -26.01
N VAL A 179 6.02 13.37 -25.76
CA VAL A 179 5.03 12.55 -26.49
C VAL A 179 3.76 12.37 -25.67
N TRP A 180 3.91 12.26 -24.35
CA TRP A 180 2.84 11.98 -23.41
C TRP A 180 2.49 13.22 -22.59
N LYS A 181 1.21 13.38 -22.26
CA LYS A 181 0.70 14.53 -21.55
C LYS A 181 1.05 14.42 -20.06
N VAL A 182 1.65 15.45 -19.51
CA VAL A 182 1.69 15.64 -18.05
C VAL A 182 0.52 16.51 -17.65
N PHE A 183 -0.30 15.97 -16.76
CA PHE A 183 -1.44 16.66 -16.19
C PHE A 183 -0.94 17.63 -15.12
N ARG A 184 -0.96 18.92 -15.42
CA ARG A 184 -0.65 19.98 -14.45
C ARG A 184 -1.93 20.51 -13.80
N LYS A 185 -3.09 20.23 -14.39
CA LYS A 185 -4.41 20.62 -13.89
C LYS A 185 -5.40 19.47 -13.84
N LEU A 186 -6.47 19.57 -13.04
CA LEU A 186 -7.56 18.58 -13.09
C LEU A 186 -8.24 18.59 -14.46
N SER A 187 -8.45 19.78 -15.02
CA SER A 187 -9.01 19.96 -16.36
C SER A 187 -8.16 19.35 -17.49
N ASP A 188 -6.87 19.06 -17.23
CA ASP A 188 -6.03 18.36 -18.20
C ASP A 188 -6.39 16.88 -18.34
N MET A 189 -7.08 16.29 -17.36
CA MET A 189 -7.36 14.84 -17.27
C MET A 189 -8.62 14.43 -18.05
N ASN A 190 -8.82 15.03 -19.22
CA ASN A 190 -9.96 14.75 -20.10
C ASN A 190 -9.80 13.44 -20.90
N GLU A 191 -8.56 13.01 -21.14
CA GLU A 191 -8.22 11.75 -21.78
C GLU A 191 -7.13 11.04 -20.96
N PRO A 192 -7.33 9.78 -20.54
CA PRO A 192 -8.48 8.90 -20.80
C PRO A 192 -9.78 9.25 -20.06
N GLY A 193 -9.76 10.33 -19.26
CA GLY A 193 -10.88 10.82 -18.46
C GLY A 193 -10.61 10.64 -16.96
N PRO A 194 -11.21 11.46 -16.08
CA PRO A 194 -10.82 11.52 -14.67
C PRO A 194 -11.12 10.24 -13.89
N SER A 195 -12.13 9.45 -14.31
CA SER A 195 -12.44 8.15 -13.73
C SER A 195 -11.54 7.01 -14.25
N LYS A 196 -10.70 7.26 -15.24
CA LYS A 196 -9.73 6.29 -15.77
C LYS A 196 -8.30 6.67 -15.42
N THR A 197 -7.99 7.95 -15.29
CA THR A 197 -6.66 8.43 -14.92
C THR A 197 -6.38 8.09 -13.46
N TRP A 198 -5.50 7.13 -13.22
CA TRP A 198 -5.05 6.83 -11.87
C TRP A 198 -3.98 7.85 -11.42
N VAL A 199 -4.04 8.22 -10.15
CA VAL A 199 -3.20 9.24 -9.53
C VAL A 199 -2.23 8.63 -8.53
N LEU A 200 -2.74 7.83 -7.59
CA LEU A 200 -1.95 7.15 -6.56
C LEU A 200 -2.15 5.65 -6.63
N LEU A 201 -1.09 4.89 -6.37
CA LEU A 201 -1.15 3.45 -6.22
C LEU A 201 -0.27 2.96 -5.06
N ASP A 202 -0.62 1.79 -4.52
CA ASP A 202 0.22 1.10 -3.53
C ASP A 202 1.45 0.46 -4.19
N GLU A 203 2.64 0.86 -3.74
CA GLU A 203 3.92 0.33 -4.15
C GLU A 203 4.53 -0.58 -3.07
N ARG A 204 5.26 -1.60 -3.52
CA ARG A 204 5.85 -2.61 -2.63
C ARG A 204 7.09 -2.11 -1.88
N GLU A 205 7.37 -2.74 -0.74
CA GLU A 205 8.42 -2.30 0.18
C GLU A 205 9.86 -2.31 -0.35
N ASP A 206 10.14 -3.20 -1.29
CA ASP A 206 11.42 -3.43 -1.98
C ASP A 206 11.48 -2.80 -3.39
N SER A 207 10.54 -1.92 -3.71
CA SER A 207 10.54 -1.09 -4.93
C SER A 207 10.51 0.40 -4.61
N ILE A 208 9.62 0.79 -3.69
CA ILE A 208 9.35 2.19 -3.39
C ILE A 208 10.60 2.90 -2.91
N ASN A 209 11.03 3.86 -3.71
CA ASN A 209 12.27 4.61 -3.54
C ASN A 209 12.00 6.08 -3.27
N ASP A 210 10.98 6.68 -3.90
CA ASP A 210 10.57 8.05 -3.73
C ASP A 210 9.05 8.20 -3.89
N GLY A 211 8.57 9.42 -4.14
CA GLY A 211 7.15 9.74 -4.32
C GLY A 211 6.57 9.42 -5.71
N PHE A 212 7.38 8.95 -6.66
CA PHE A 212 7.14 9.08 -8.08
C PHE A 212 7.18 7.71 -8.76
N TRP A 213 5.99 7.20 -9.09
CA TRP A 213 5.84 5.98 -9.86
C TRP A 213 6.06 6.24 -11.34
N VAL A 214 7.03 5.54 -11.93
CA VAL A 214 7.34 5.61 -13.35
C VAL A 214 6.53 4.59 -14.12
N THR A 215 5.50 5.08 -14.83
CA THR A 215 4.90 4.32 -15.92
C THR A 215 5.73 4.53 -17.17
N GLN A 216 6.50 3.52 -17.56
CA GLN A 216 7.24 3.54 -18.82
C GLN A 216 6.25 3.50 -19.99
N MET A 217 6.20 4.56 -20.79
CA MET A 217 5.35 4.61 -21.99
C MET A 217 6.11 4.32 -23.29
N SER A 218 7.42 4.12 -23.22
CA SER A 218 8.24 3.77 -24.39
C SER A 218 7.72 2.50 -25.06
N GLY A 219 7.42 2.57 -26.35
CA GLY A 219 6.92 1.45 -27.13
C GLY A 219 5.40 1.20 -27.07
N PHE A 220 4.66 1.85 -26.16
CA PHE A 220 3.20 1.73 -26.11
C PHE A 220 2.55 2.30 -27.40
N PRO A 221 1.57 1.62 -28.02
CA PRO A 221 0.79 0.49 -27.51
C PRO A 221 1.31 -0.92 -27.85
N ASN A 222 2.55 -1.08 -28.31
CA ASN A 222 3.10 -2.41 -28.60
C ASN A 222 3.38 -3.19 -27.29
N ALA A 223 2.49 -4.11 -26.95
CA ALA A 223 2.61 -4.94 -25.76
C ALA A 223 3.94 -5.74 -25.70
N ALA A 224 4.58 -6.05 -26.83
CA ALA A 224 5.86 -6.75 -26.83
C ALA A 224 7.01 -5.92 -26.22
N GLN A 225 6.83 -4.61 -26.06
CA GLN A 225 7.83 -3.67 -25.54
C GLN A 225 7.57 -3.23 -24.09
N THR A 226 6.61 -3.85 -23.39
CA THR A 226 6.28 -3.50 -22.00
C THR A 226 7.47 -3.70 -21.06
N GLN A 227 7.68 -2.73 -20.19
CA GLN A 227 8.70 -2.71 -19.14
C GLN A 227 8.05 -2.28 -17.83
N ILE A 228 8.44 -2.91 -16.73
CA ILE A 228 8.03 -2.51 -15.38
C ILE A 228 9.20 -1.80 -14.72
N VAL A 229 9.02 -0.52 -14.38
CA VAL A 229 10.07 0.27 -13.74
C VAL A 229 9.98 0.07 -12.24
N ASP A 230 8.89 0.57 -11.67
CA ASP A 230 8.50 0.37 -10.29
C ASP A 230 7.51 -0.79 -10.21
N PHE A 231 7.54 -1.53 -9.11
CA PHE A 231 6.74 -2.73 -8.91
C PHE A 231 5.60 -2.48 -7.94
N PRO A 232 4.36 -2.87 -8.28
CA PRO A 232 3.24 -2.54 -7.44
C PRO A 232 3.22 -3.44 -6.20
N ALA A 233 2.51 -2.99 -5.18
CA ALA A 233 2.13 -3.83 -4.08
C ALA A 233 1.24 -5.01 -4.54
N SER A 234 1.19 -6.05 -3.71
CA SER A 234 0.31 -7.20 -3.91
C SER A 234 -0.45 -7.57 -2.63
N TYR A 235 -0.57 -6.59 -1.72
CA TYR A 235 -1.01 -6.78 -0.34
C TYR A 235 -2.43 -7.33 -0.20
N HIS A 236 -3.28 -7.14 -1.22
CA HIS A 236 -4.68 -7.56 -1.18
C HIS A 236 -4.92 -8.87 -1.93
N ASN A 237 -4.19 -9.93 -1.56
CA ASN A 237 -4.22 -11.24 -2.22
C ASN A 237 -3.82 -11.13 -3.71
N GLY A 238 -2.64 -10.55 -3.97
CA GLY A 238 -2.13 -10.35 -5.33
C GLY A 238 -2.78 -9.17 -6.05
N ALA A 239 -3.25 -8.17 -5.29
CA ALA A 239 -3.88 -6.95 -5.79
C ALA A 239 -3.33 -5.72 -5.03
N ALA A 240 -3.47 -4.53 -5.61
CA ALA A 240 -3.04 -3.24 -5.05
C ALA A 240 -4.21 -2.26 -4.96
N GLY A 241 -4.11 -1.30 -4.04
CA GLY A 241 -5.02 -0.15 -4.00
C GLY A 241 -4.63 0.89 -5.06
N PHE A 242 -5.65 1.46 -5.71
CA PHE A 242 -5.55 2.56 -6.66
C PHE A 242 -6.48 3.69 -6.26
N SER A 243 -6.12 4.90 -6.68
CA SER A 243 -6.96 6.09 -6.57
C SER A 243 -6.96 6.86 -7.88
N PHE A 244 -8.09 7.45 -8.24
CA PHE A 244 -8.33 8.06 -9.54
C PHE A 244 -8.66 9.54 -9.43
N ALA A 245 -8.47 10.28 -10.51
CA ALA A 245 -8.58 11.73 -10.53
C ALA A 245 -9.99 12.26 -10.19
N ASP A 246 -11.04 11.50 -10.44
CA ASP A 246 -12.41 11.80 -10.00
C ASP A 246 -12.66 11.54 -8.49
N GLY A 247 -11.63 11.14 -7.75
CA GLY A 247 -11.63 10.90 -6.32
C GLY A 247 -12.06 9.49 -5.88
N HIS A 248 -12.43 8.58 -6.79
CA HIS A 248 -12.72 7.21 -6.38
C HIS A 248 -11.44 6.40 -6.13
N ALA A 249 -11.60 5.25 -5.48
CA ALA A 249 -10.53 4.30 -5.20
C ALA A 249 -11.03 2.88 -5.45
N GLU A 250 -10.14 2.01 -5.90
CA GLU A 250 -10.44 0.61 -6.19
C GLU A 250 -9.29 -0.33 -5.76
N ILE A 251 -9.59 -1.62 -5.70
CA ILE A 251 -8.57 -2.67 -5.57
C ILE A 251 -8.42 -3.35 -6.93
N HIS A 252 -7.22 -3.25 -7.52
CA HIS A 252 -6.91 -3.82 -8.82
C HIS A 252 -6.11 -5.13 -8.68
N LYS A 253 -6.60 -6.20 -9.31
CA LYS A 253 -6.03 -7.55 -9.23
C LYS A 253 -5.06 -7.79 -10.38
N TRP A 254 -3.80 -8.08 -10.04
CA TRP A 254 -2.75 -8.38 -11.01
C TRP A 254 -2.96 -9.73 -11.70
N LEU A 255 -2.71 -9.76 -13.00
CA LEU A 255 -2.91 -10.91 -13.88
C LEU A 255 -1.60 -11.61 -14.25
N ASP A 256 -0.49 -10.86 -14.33
CA ASP A 256 0.82 -11.38 -14.72
C ASP A 256 1.69 -11.64 -13.47
N ALA A 257 2.22 -12.86 -13.35
CA ALA A 257 3.08 -13.22 -12.23
C ALA A 257 4.37 -12.38 -12.17
N ARG A 258 4.82 -11.83 -13.31
CA ARG A 258 5.99 -10.95 -13.40
C ARG A 258 5.74 -9.57 -12.78
N THR A 259 4.48 -9.18 -12.57
CA THR A 259 4.10 -7.94 -11.88
C THR A 259 4.21 -8.09 -10.36
N ILE A 260 4.11 -9.32 -9.85
CA ILE A 260 4.12 -9.64 -8.42
C ILE A 260 5.25 -10.61 -8.04
N PRO A 261 6.52 -10.31 -8.38
CA PRO A 261 7.63 -11.21 -8.05
C PRO A 261 7.72 -11.42 -6.54
N LYS A 262 8.22 -12.58 -6.12
CA LYS A 262 8.32 -12.95 -4.70
C LYS A 262 9.10 -11.89 -3.91
N LEU A 263 8.45 -11.35 -2.89
CA LEU A 263 9.03 -10.42 -1.92
C LEU A 263 10.10 -11.10 -1.07
N ARG A 264 11.32 -10.54 -1.09
CA ARG A 264 12.46 -10.98 -0.27
C ARG A 264 12.80 -9.87 0.70
N ARG A 265 12.34 -10.00 1.96
CA ARG A 265 12.53 -8.96 2.98
C ARG A 265 14.01 -8.59 3.13
N GLY A 266 14.27 -7.29 3.17
CA GLY A 266 15.65 -6.76 3.29
C GLY A 266 16.40 -6.64 1.97
N GLN A 267 15.83 -7.08 0.84
CA GLN A 267 16.46 -7.03 -0.48
C GLN A 267 15.63 -6.15 -1.41
N MET A 268 16.26 -5.10 -1.96
CA MET A 268 15.66 -4.30 -3.04
C MET A 268 15.53 -5.11 -4.33
N LEU A 269 14.48 -4.85 -5.09
CA LEU A 269 14.32 -5.38 -6.44
C LEU A 269 15.17 -4.59 -7.44
N ALA A 270 15.55 -5.26 -8.53
CA ALA A 270 16.01 -4.56 -9.71
C ALA A 270 14.81 -3.88 -10.38
N LEU A 271 14.93 -2.59 -10.65
CA LEU A 271 13.92 -1.76 -11.32
C LEU A 271 14.17 -1.74 -12.83
N GLY A 272 13.17 -1.34 -13.62
CA GLY A 272 13.32 -1.17 -15.07
C GLY A 272 13.47 -2.50 -15.81
N VAL A 273 12.70 -3.51 -15.43
CA VAL A 273 12.79 -4.87 -15.98
C VAL A 273 11.90 -5.01 -17.22
N SER A 274 12.48 -5.49 -18.32
CA SER A 274 11.71 -5.83 -19.53
C SER A 274 10.74 -6.98 -19.24
N THR A 275 9.48 -6.81 -19.60
CA THR A 275 8.42 -7.79 -19.35
C THR A 275 7.48 -7.86 -20.54
N PRO A 276 7.91 -8.40 -21.70
CA PRO A 276 7.12 -8.41 -22.93
C PRO A 276 5.74 -9.03 -22.74
N ASN A 277 4.73 -8.40 -23.33
CA ASN A 277 3.32 -8.79 -23.30
C ASN A 277 2.70 -8.82 -21.91
N ASN A 278 3.19 -7.98 -20.98
CA ASN A 278 2.62 -7.89 -19.64
C ASN A 278 1.32 -7.09 -19.65
N LYS A 279 0.20 -7.77 -19.39
CA LYS A 279 -1.14 -7.18 -19.40
C LYS A 279 -1.36 -6.14 -18.31
N ASP A 280 -0.69 -6.29 -17.16
CA ASP A 280 -0.80 -5.34 -16.05
C ASP A 280 -0.09 -4.04 -16.38
N VAL A 281 1.06 -4.11 -17.07
CA VAL A 281 1.78 -2.92 -17.55
C VAL A 281 0.95 -2.19 -18.60
N VAL A 282 0.34 -2.91 -19.56
CA VAL A 282 -0.58 -2.29 -20.53
C VAL A 282 -1.76 -1.61 -19.82
N TRP A 283 -2.34 -2.26 -18.80
CA TRP A 283 -3.45 -1.68 -18.02
C TRP A 283 -3.06 -0.37 -17.34
N LEU A 284 -1.86 -0.31 -16.76
CA LEU A 284 -1.29 0.91 -16.17
C LEU A 284 -1.07 2.00 -17.23
N GLN A 285 -0.46 1.64 -18.37
CA GLN A 285 -0.15 2.57 -19.48
C GLN A 285 -1.42 3.22 -20.06
N GLU A 286 -2.48 2.44 -20.29
CA GLU A 286 -3.78 2.91 -20.80
C GLU A 286 -4.47 3.95 -19.88
N ARG A 287 -4.07 3.99 -18.60
CA ARG A 287 -4.72 4.77 -17.54
C ARG A 287 -3.76 5.78 -16.90
N ALA A 288 -2.52 5.86 -17.37
CA ALA A 288 -1.52 6.75 -16.80
C ALA A 288 -1.55 8.16 -17.42
N THR A 289 -1.78 8.24 -18.73
CA THR A 289 -1.68 9.49 -19.51
C THR A 289 -2.33 9.34 -20.88
N SER A 290 -2.36 10.41 -21.67
CA SER A 290 -2.74 10.45 -23.08
C SER A 290 -1.64 11.07 -23.93
N ARG A 291 -1.70 10.90 -25.25
CA ARG A 291 -0.73 11.54 -26.15
C ARG A 291 -0.97 13.04 -26.21
N VAL A 292 0.10 13.81 -26.36
CA VAL A 292 -0.02 15.24 -26.70
C VAL A 292 -0.59 15.34 -28.11
N SER A 293 -1.67 16.11 -28.28
CA SER A 293 -2.30 16.29 -29.59
C SER A 293 -1.31 16.81 -30.63
N GLY A 294 -1.26 16.17 -31.81
CA GLY A 294 -0.39 16.55 -32.92
C GLY A 294 1.03 15.95 -32.90
N ARG A 295 1.31 14.93 -32.08
CA ARG A 295 2.57 14.16 -32.08
C ARG A 295 2.34 12.64 -32.05
#